data_AF-A0A8S3H8V0-F1
#
_entry.id   AF-A0A8S3H8V0-F1
#
_cell.length_a   1.000
_cell.length_b   1.000
_cell.length_c   1.000
_cell.angle_alpha   90.00
_cell.angle_beta   90.00
_cell.angle_gamma   90.00
#
_symmetry.space_group_name_H-M   'P 1'
#
loop_
_entity.id
_entity.type
_entity.pdbx_description
1 polymer ?
#
loop_
_entity_poly.entity_id
_entity_poly.type
_entity_poly.pdbx_seq_one_letter_code
_entity_poly.pdbx_strand_id
1 'polypeptide(L)'
;DCKDKDLLEIPRNIPDTTIELRLEKNRIAEIPPKIFSHLKKLRRLDISNNLISTIYPDSFTGLKSLNSLLLNANKLVCVRDDAFRGLEKLSLLSLYDNKLKTLVNNTFAPLKNIQTLHLARNPFICDCHLRWLNAYLREKKIETSGVRCAGPRRM
;
A
#
# COMPACT_ATOMS: atom_id res chain seq x y z
N ASP A 1 -2.91 -4.41 -20.33
CA ASP A 1 -3.87 -4.54 -19.21
C ASP A 1 -3.81 -5.98 -18.72
N CYS A 2 -3.48 -6.21 -17.45
CA CYS A 2 -3.28 -7.54 -16.84
C CYS A 2 -4.36 -7.86 -15.79
N LYS A 3 -5.45 -7.09 -15.79
CA LYS A 3 -6.60 -7.28 -14.92
C LYS A 3 -7.33 -8.60 -15.21
N ASP A 4 -7.73 -9.31 -14.15
CA ASP A 4 -8.67 -10.44 -14.22
C ASP A 4 -8.22 -11.53 -15.21
N LYS A 5 -6.98 -11.98 -15.03
CA LYS A 5 -6.31 -12.98 -15.88
C LYS A 5 -5.90 -14.24 -15.12
N ASP A 6 -6.45 -14.43 -13.92
CA ASP A 6 -6.09 -15.52 -13.00
C ASP A 6 -4.58 -15.61 -12.71
N LEU A 7 -3.86 -14.48 -12.76
CA LEU A 7 -2.41 -14.47 -12.53
C LEU A 7 -2.08 -14.91 -11.11
N LEU A 8 -1.15 -15.85 -11.00
CA LEU A 8 -0.59 -16.29 -9.72
C LEU A 8 0.62 -15.44 -9.30
N GLU A 9 1.27 -14.78 -10.26
CA GLU A 9 2.47 -13.96 -10.06
C GLU A 9 2.47 -12.71 -10.95
N ILE A 10 3.32 -11.74 -10.60
CA ILE A 10 3.53 -10.53 -11.39
C ILE A 10 4.34 -10.87 -12.65
N PRO A 11 3.88 -10.52 -13.87
CA PRO A 11 4.62 -10.78 -15.10
C PRO A 11 5.98 -10.07 -15.10
N ARG A 12 7.04 -10.76 -15.53
CA ARG A 12 8.41 -10.19 -15.56
C ARG A 12 8.66 -9.26 -16.75
N ASN A 13 7.95 -9.47 -17.87
CA ASN A 13 8.19 -8.76 -19.13
C ASN A 13 7.31 -7.51 -19.27
N ILE A 14 7.23 -6.70 -18.22
CA ILE A 14 6.49 -5.42 -18.27
C ILE A 14 7.40 -4.38 -18.95
N PRO A 15 6.95 -3.69 -20.02
CA PRO A 15 7.74 -2.68 -20.71
C PRO A 15 8.14 -1.52 -19.77
N ASP A 16 9.36 -1.01 -19.91
CA ASP A 16 9.88 0.13 -19.11
C ASP A 16 9.17 1.46 -19.42
N THR A 17 8.46 1.53 -20.55
CA THR A 17 7.60 2.63 -20.97
C THR A 17 6.25 2.65 -20.26
N THR A 18 5.91 1.61 -19.49
CA THR A 18 4.61 1.48 -18.81
C THR A 18 4.37 2.65 -17.84
N ILE A 19 3.24 3.33 -18.02
CA ILE A 19 2.79 4.45 -17.17
C ILE A 19 1.76 3.99 -16.13
N GLU A 20 0.93 3.01 -16.49
CA GLU A 20 -0.09 2.44 -15.62
C GLU A 20 -0.05 0.91 -15.73
N LEU A 21 0.02 0.25 -14.58
CA LEU A 21 0.02 -1.20 -14.46
C LEU A 21 -1.19 -1.63 -13.64
N ARG A 22 -2.05 -2.42 -14.27
CA ARG A 22 -3.30 -2.94 -13.74
C ARG A 22 -3.20 -4.45 -13.58
N LEU A 23 -3.11 -4.88 -12.33
CA LEU A 23 -3.00 -6.28 -11.89
C LEU A 23 -4.18 -6.64 -10.97
N GLU A 24 -5.24 -5.84 -10.96
CA GLU A 24 -6.37 -6.09 -10.07
C GLU A 24 -7.18 -7.32 -10.45
N LYS A 25 -7.82 -7.92 -9.44
CA LYS A 25 -8.64 -9.15 -9.57
C LYS A 25 -7.83 -10.34 -10.08
N ASN A 26 -6.66 -10.56 -9.50
CA ASN A 26 -5.85 -11.75 -9.79
C ASN A 26 -5.71 -12.59 -8.51
N ARG A 27 -4.83 -13.58 -8.52
CA ARG A 27 -4.54 -14.48 -7.41
C ARG A 27 -3.10 -14.33 -6.94
N ILE A 28 -2.52 -13.14 -7.13
CA ILE A 28 -1.14 -12.84 -6.77
C ILE A 28 -1.03 -12.87 -5.24
N ALA A 29 -0.16 -13.73 -4.71
CA ALA A 29 0.06 -13.86 -3.27
C ALA A 29 1.24 -13.03 -2.76
N GLU A 30 2.14 -12.61 -3.66
CA GLU A 30 3.44 -12.06 -3.29
C GLU A 30 3.87 -10.94 -4.25
N ILE A 31 4.60 -9.95 -3.73
CA ILE A 31 5.33 -8.97 -4.54
C ILE A 31 6.83 -9.27 -4.36
N PRO A 32 7.49 -9.91 -5.34
CA PRO A 32 8.92 -10.16 -5.24
C PRO A 32 9.70 -8.85 -5.12
N PRO A 33 10.76 -8.79 -4.29
CA PRO A 33 11.61 -7.60 -4.18
C PRO A 33 12.14 -7.16 -5.55
N LYS A 34 12.16 -5.84 -5.79
CA LYS A 34 12.73 -5.22 -7.02
C LYS A 34 12.05 -5.61 -8.34
N ILE A 35 10.91 -6.32 -8.33
CA ILE A 35 10.18 -6.72 -9.56
C ILE A 35 9.79 -5.52 -10.43
N PHE A 36 9.62 -4.34 -9.82
CA PHE A 36 9.26 -3.10 -10.50
C PHE A 36 10.44 -2.14 -10.71
N SER A 37 11.68 -2.57 -10.47
CA SER A 37 12.85 -1.67 -10.39
C SER A 37 13.18 -0.94 -11.71
N HIS A 38 12.80 -1.51 -12.84
CA HIS A 38 12.97 -0.89 -14.17
C HIS A 38 11.83 0.07 -14.55
N LEU A 39 10.67 0.02 -13.87
CA LEU A 39 9.47 0.77 -14.21
C LEU A 39 9.50 2.23 -13.72
N LYS A 40 10.55 2.97 -14.10
CA LYS A 40 10.83 4.33 -13.60
C LYS A 40 9.77 5.36 -14.01
N LYS A 41 9.00 5.07 -15.07
CA LYS A 41 7.95 5.94 -15.61
C LYS A 41 6.55 5.62 -15.05
N LEU A 42 6.41 4.55 -14.28
CA LEU A 42 5.13 4.10 -13.75
C LEU A 42 4.58 5.16 -12.77
N ARG A 43 3.34 5.59 -13.02
CA ARG A 43 2.61 6.58 -12.22
C ARG A 43 1.48 5.95 -11.42
N ARG A 44 0.92 4.84 -11.90
CA ARG A 44 -0.17 4.12 -11.24
C ARG A 44 0.11 2.62 -11.22
N LEU A 45 0.03 2.04 -10.02
CA LEU A 45 0.07 0.60 -9.80
C LEU A 45 -1.20 0.18 -9.06
N ASP A 46 -2.02 -0.61 -9.73
CA ASP A 46 -3.19 -1.24 -9.11
C ASP A 46 -2.96 -2.74 -8.98
N ILE A 47 -2.82 -3.22 -7.75
CA ILE A 47 -2.71 -4.64 -7.41
C ILE A 47 -3.81 -5.04 -6.41
N SER A 48 -4.94 -4.34 -6.47
CA SER A 48 -6.08 -4.58 -5.60
C SER A 48 -6.79 -5.91 -5.90
N ASN A 49 -7.57 -6.44 -4.95
CA ASN A 49 -8.30 -7.70 -5.10
C ASN A 49 -7.35 -8.86 -5.50
N ASN A 50 -6.33 -9.06 -4.67
CA ASN A 50 -5.36 -10.14 -4.77
C ASN A 50 -5.22 -10.86 -3.40
N LEU A 51 -4.22 -11.71 -3.25
CA LEU A 51 -4.00 -12.54 -2.07
C LEU A 51 -2.79 -12.10 -1.23
N ILE A 52 -2.30 -10.88 -1.44
CA ILE A 52 -1.05 -10.40 -0.83
C ILE A 52 -1.21 -10.26 0.69
N SER A 53 -0.35 -10.94 1.45
CA SER A 53 -0.41 -10.97 2.92
C SER A 53 0.66 -10.13 3.62
N THR A 54 1.78 -9.86 2.93
CA THR A 54 2.94 -9.14 3.46
C THR A 54 3.56 -8.27 2.36
N ILE A 55 4.04 -7.09 2.73
CA ILE A 55 4.89 -6.25 1.88
C ILE A 55 6.31 -6.31 2.41
N TYR A 56 7.21 -6.86 1.61
CA TYR A 56 8.63 -6.98 1.94
C TYR A 56 9.39 -5.68 1.66
N PRO A 57 10.58 -5.49 2.25
CA PRO A 57 11.49 -4.43 1.83
C PRO A 57 11.76 -4.53 0.33
N ASP A 58 11.98 -3.38 -0.32
CA ASP A 58 12.24 -3.26 -1.75
C ASP A 58 11.14 -3.74 -2.71
N SER A 59 9.94 -4.11 -2.22
CA SER A 59 8.81 -4.51 -3.09
C SER A 59 8.46 -3.45 -4.14
N PHE A 60 8.64 -2.16 -3.80
CA PHE A 60 8.34 -1.02 -4.66
C PHE A 60 9.58 -0.22 -5.08
N THR A 61 10.78 -0.76 -4.87
CA THR A 61 12.02 -0.08 -5.24
C THR A 61 12.06 0.21 -6.74
N GLY A 62 12.45 1.44 -7.10
CA GLY A 62 12.56 1.92 -8.49
C GLY A 62 11.35 2.71 -9.00
N LEU A 63 10.22 2.67 -8.29
CA LEU A 63 8.97 3.37 -8.63
C LEU A 63 9.01 4.88 -8.29
N LYS A 64 10.05 5.58 -8.77
CA LYS A 64 10.33 7.00 -8.45
C LYS A 64 9.29 7.99 -8.97
N SER A 65 8.47 7.58 -9.94
CA SER A 65 7.42 8.42 -10.55
C SER A 65 6.03 8.02 -10.10
N LEU A 66 5.90 7.13 -9.12
CA LEU A 66 4.61 6.59 -8.72
C LEU A 66 3.81 7.62 -7.93
N ASN A 67 2.58 7.86 -8.38
CA ASN A 67 1.64 8.78 -7.76
C ASN A 67 0.53 8.03 -7.02
N SER A 68 0.09 6.88 -7.54
CA SER A 68 -1.01 6.10 -6.99
C SER A 68 -0.65 4.62 -6.83
N LEU A 69 -0.82 4.12 -5.60
CA LEU A 69 -0.60 2.71 -5.24
C LEU A 69 -1.87 2.16 -4.58
N LEU A 70 -2.50 1.21 -5.26
CA LEU A 70 -3.74 0.56 -4.81
C LEU A 70 -3.47 -0.88 -4.40
N LEU A 71 -3.60 -1.14 -3.09
CA LEU A 71 -3.42 -2.45 -2.44
C LEU A 71 -4.71 -2.89 -1.73
N ASN A 72 -5.84 -2.27 -2.05
CA ASN A 72 -7.10 -2.57 -1.39
C ASN A 72 -7.61 -3.99 -1.66
N ALA A 73 -8.41 -4.52 -0.74
CA ALA A 73 -8.97 -5.87 -0.85
C ALA A 73 -7.90 -6.95 -1.03
N ASN A 74 -6.80 -6.85 -0.26
CA ASN A 74 -5.78 -7.88 -0.13
C ASN A 74 -5.89 -8.57 1.24
N LYS A 75 -4.87 -9.30 1.66
CA LYS A 75 -4.81 -10.03 2.93
C LYS A 75 -3.72 -9.47 3.86
N LEU A 76 -3.31 -8.21 3.68
CA LEU A 76 -2.17 -7.64 4.38
C LEU A 76 -2.39 -7.68 5.89
N VAL A 77 -1.50 -8.38 6.61
CA VAL A 77 -1.52 -8.47 8.08
C VAL A 77 -0.47 -7.55 8.70
N CYS A 78 0.64 -7.33 7.98
CA CYS A 78 1.75 -6.50 8.41
C CYS A 78 2.28 -5.64 7.25
N VAL A 79 2.70 -4.42 7.58
CA VAL A 79 3.48 -3.54 6.71
C VAL A 79 4.74 -3.15 7.48
N ARG A 80 5.91 -3.41 6.89
CA ARG A 80 7.18 -3.01 7.48
C ARG A 80 7.38 -1.50 7.38
N ASP A 81 8.16 -0.94 8.30
CA ASP A 81 8.46 0.48 8.39
C ASP A 81 9.21 1.03 7.16
N ASP A 82 9.95 0.17 6.46
CA ASP A 82 10.70 0.48 5.24
C ASP A 82 9.96 0.13 3.93
N ALA A 83 8.74 -0.42 4.01
CA ALA A 83 8.01 -0.95 2.86
C ALA A 83 7.76 0.08 1.75
N PHE A 84 7.64 1.36 2.09
CA PHE A 84 7.34 2.44 1.15
C PHE A 84 8.54 3.35 0.84
N ARG A 85 9.77 2.89 1.14
CA ARG A 85 10.98 3.64 0.85
C ARG A 85 11.08 3.97 -0.64
N GLY A 86 11.45 5.22 -0.95
CA GLY A 86 11.65 5.70 -2.32
C GLY A 86 10.36 6.11 -3.06
N LEU A 87 9.19 5.97 -2.44
CA LEU A 87 7.90 6.42 -3.00
C LEU A 87 7.59 7.89 -2.67
N GLU A 88 8.58 8.77 -2.89
CA GLU A 88 8.50 10.17 -2.45
C GLU A 88 7.41 10.98 -3.17
N LYS A 89 7.06 10.61 -4.41
CA LYS A 89 6.03 11.25 -5.23
C LYS A 89 4.62 10.70 -5.01
N LEU A 90 4.47 9.67 -4.17
CA LEU A 90 3.19 9.02 -3.96
C LEU A 90 2.21 9.99 -3.30
N SER A 91 1.09 10.25 -3.97
CA SER A 91 0.02 11.13 -3.49
C SER A 91 -1.18 10.34 -2.97
N LEU A 92 -1.38 9.11 -3.45
CA LEU A 92 -2.46 8.22 -3.04
C LEU A 92 -1.93 6.84 -2.68
N LEU A 93 -2.21 6.41 -1.45
CA LEU A 93 -2.01 5.03 -1.00
C LEU A 93 -3.33 4.46 -0.48
N SER A 94 -3.75 3.31 -1.01
CA SER A 94 -4.93 2.59 -0.53
C SER A 94 -4.54 1.23 0.05
N LEU A 95 -4.69 1.08 1.36
CA LEU A 95 -4.60 -0.19 2.09
C LEU A 95 -5.99 -0.64 2.60
N TYR A 96 -7.06 -0.08 2.03
CA TYR A 96 -8.44 -0.34 2.41
C TYR A 96 -8.80 -1.83 2.31
N ASP A 97 -9.64 -2.33 3.23
CA ASP A 97 -10.10 -3.73 3.22
C ASP A 97 -8.95 -4.75 3.24
N ASN A 98 -8.10 -4.63 4.25
CA ASN A 98 -7.01 -5.57 4.54
C ASN A 98 -7.21 -6.15 5.95
N LYS A 99 -6.15 -6.75 6.54
CA LYS A 99 -6.17 -7.39 7.86
C LYS A 99 -5.18 -6.74 8.84
N LEU A 100 -4.85 -5.47 8.61
CA LEU A 100 -3.90 -4.72 9.43
C LEU A 100 -4.49 -4.45 10.82
N LYS A 101 -3.77 -4.89 11.85
CA LYS A 101 -4.14 -4.63 13.25
C LYS A 101 -3.39 -3.42 13.83
N THR A 102 -2.20 -3.14 13.32
CA THR A 102 -1.37 -2.02 13.76
C THR A 102 -0.46 -1.57 12.61
N LEU A 103 0.19 -0.43 12.79
CA LEU A 103 1.21 0.11 11.90
C LEU A 103 2.33 0.68 12.78
N VAL A 104 3.57 0.34 12.43
CA VAL A 104 4.74 0.82 13.16
C VAL A 104 4.86 2.34 12.97
N ASN A 105 5.28 3.04 14.01
CA ASN A 105 5.55 4.48 13.90
C ASN A 105 6.54 4.75 12.74
N ASN A 106 6.36 5.84 12.02
CA ASN A 106 7.14 6.22 10.84
C ASN A 106 6.96 5.34 9.59
N THR A 107 6.03 4.38 9.55
CA THR A 107 5.73 3.60 8.32
C THR A 107 5.48 4.50 7.09
N PHE A 108 4.87 5.68 7.29
CA PHE A 108 4.58 6.63 6.20
C PHE A 108 5.59 7.78 6.09
N ALA A 109 6.68 7.78 6.87
CA ALA A 109 7.69 8.83 6.84
C ALA A 109 8.34 9.05 5.45
N PRO A 110 8.54 8.03 4.59
CA PRO A 110 9.05 8.23 3.23
C PRO A 110 8.08 8.95 2.28
N LEU A 111 6.78 8.95 2.56
CA LEU A 111 5.74 9.44 1.66
C LEU A 111 5.58 10.96 1.76
N LYS A 112 6.52 11.71 1.17
CA LYS A 112 6.60 13.18 1.34
C LYS A 112 5.45 13.96 0.71
N ASN A 113 4.82 13.42 -0.32
CA ASN A 113 3.74 14.07 -1.08
C ASN A 113 2.36 13.42 -0.89
N ILE A 114 2.19 12.62 0.17
CA ILE A 114 0.92 11.92 0.40
C ILE A 114 -0.21 12.91 0.68
N GLN A 115 -1.34 12.71 -0.01
CA GLN A 115 -2.55 13.53 0.13
C GLN A 115 -3.73 12.68 0.57
N THR A 116 -3.82 11.45 0.05
CA THR A 116 -4.93 10.54 0.32
C THR A 116 -4.41 9.20 0.83
N LEU A 117 -4.93 8.78 1.99
CA LEU A 117 -4.56 7.52 2.63
C LEU A 117 -5.82 6.76 3.06
N HIS A 118 -6.14 5.69 2.34
CA HIS A 118 -7.30 4.85 2.66
C HIS A 118 -6.88 3.67 3.53
N LEU A 119 -7.32 3.67 4.79
CA LEU A 119 -7.01 2.61 5.76
C LEU A 119 -8.27 1.94 6.34
N ALA A 120 -9.48 2.43 6.02
CA ALA A 120 -10.70 1.84 6.55
C ALA A 120 -10.86 0.36 6.16
N ARG A 121 -11.74 -0.34 6.88
CA ARG A 121 -11.90 -1.81 6.80
C ARG A 121 -10.60 -2.58 7.11
N ASN A 122 -9.88 -2.12 8.12
CA ASN A 122 -8.81 -2.89 8.76
C ASN A 122 -9.14 -3.05 10.26
N PRO A 123 -8.85 -4.20 10.87
CA PRO A 123 -9.13 -4.47 12.28
C PRO A 123 -8.14 -3.77 13.23
N PHE A 124 -7.99 -2.45 13.12
CA PHE A 124 -7.01 -1.71 13.90
C PHE A 124 -7.26 -1.77 15.41
N ILE A 125 -6.19 -2.05 16.16
CA ILE A 125 -6.14 -1.98 17.60
C ILE A 125 -5.55 -0.60 17.96
N CYS A 126 -6.40 0.31 18.41
CA CYS A 126 -6.06 1.68 18.72
C CYS A 126 -5.57 1.82 20.17
N ASP A 127 -4.42 1.22 20.43
CA ASP A 127 -3.68 1.35 21.69
C ASP A 127 -2.62 2.47 21.61
N CYS A 128 -1.67 2.47 22.54
CA CYS A 128 -0.56 3.42 22.57
C CYS A 128 0.39 3.27 21.37
N HIS A 129 0.53 2.07 20.79
CA HIS A 129 1.40 1.84 19.63
C HIS A 129 0.85 2.49 18.36
N LEU A 130 -0.48 2.55 18.20
CA LEU A 130 -1.11 3.15 17.03
C LEU A 130 -1.46 4.64 17.22
N ARG A 131 -1.21 5.22 18.40
CA ARG A 131 -1.55 6.61 18.74
C ARG A 131 -0.99 7.64 17.76
N TRP A 132 0.22 7.41 17.24
CA TRP A 132 0.90 8.30 16.30
C TRP A 132 0.09 8.51 15.02
N LEU A 133 -0.67 7.49 14.57
CA LEU A 133 -1.36 7.51 13.29
C LEU A 133 -2.40 8.63 13.24
N ASN A 134 -3.19 8.79 14.32
CA ASN A 134 -4.19 9.87 14.38
C ASN A 134 -3.53 11.25 14.40
N ALA A 135 -2.38 11.41 15.05
CA ALA A 135 -1.63 12.67 15.04
C ALA A 135 -1.11 12.98 13.63
N TYR A 136 -0.47 11.99 12.99
CA TYR A 136 0.05 12.09 11.63
C TYR A 136 -1.03 12.49 10.61
N LEU A 137 -2.19 11.81 10.64
CA LEU A 137 -3.30 12.09 9.72
C LEU A 137 -3.83 13.52 9.87
N ARG A 138 -3.95 14.02 11.10
CA ARG A 138 -4.45 15.37 11.39
C ARG A 138 -3.45 16.45 11.02
N GLU A 139 -2.18 16.28 11.41
CA GLU A 139 -1.11 17.25 11.14
C GLU A 139 -0.91 17.47 9.65
N LYS A 140 -0.87 16.37 8.88
CA LYS A 140 -0.69 16.40 7.42
C LYS A 140 -1.98 16.69 6.65
N LYS A 141 -3.12 16.86 7.33
CA LYS A 141 -4.46 17.05 6.72
C LYS A 141 -4.76 16.01 5.61
N ILE A 142 -4.36 14.76 5.86
CA ILE A 142 -4.51 13.68 4.88
C ILE A 142 -5.99 13.31 4.75
N GLU A 143 -6.47 13.20 3.52
CA GLU A 143 -7.81 12.68 3.24
C GLU A 143 -7.86 11.17 3.55
N THR A 144 -8.85 10.73 4.33
CA THR A 144 -8.95 9.35 4.78
C THR A 144 -10.33 8.77 4.55
N SER A 145 -10.41 7.44 4.43
CA SER A 145 -11.67 6.71 4.22
C SER A 145 -12.49 6.42 5.48
N GLY A 146 -12.40 7.25 6.54
CA GLY A 146 -13.19 7.06 7.76
C GLY A 146 -12.74 5.87 8.60
N VAL A 147 -11.44 5.80 8.88
CA VAL A 147 -10.79 4.73 9.65
C VAL A 147 -11.42 4.59 11.04
N ARG A 148 -11.69 3.35 11.49
CA ARG A 148 -12.25 3.04 12.81
C ARG A 148 -11.42 1.99 13.52
N CYS A 149 -11.42 2.06 14.85
CA CYS A 149 -10.81 1.06 15.70
C CYS A 149 -11.72 -0.15 15.82
N ALA A 150 -11.16 -1.36 15.69
CA ALA A 150 -11.84 -2.60 16.04
C ALA A 150 -11.70 -2.92 17.54
N GLY A 151 -10.64 -2.41 18.18
CA GLY A 151 -10.42 -2.51 19.62
C GLY A 151 -9.30 -1.58 20.10
N PRO A 152 -8.93 -1.62 21.40
CA PRO A 152 -9.71 -2.27 22.46
C PRO A 152 -11.09 -1.61 22.59
N ARG A 153 -12.13 -2.37 22.96
CA ARG A 153 -13.44 -1.77 23.27
C ARG A 153 -13.25 -0.87 24.49
N ARG A 154 -13.79 0.34 24.43
CA ARG A 154 -13.91 1.17 25.63
C ARG A 154 -14.81 0.41 26.60
N MET A 155 -14.28 0.12 27.79
CA MET A 155 -15.08 -0.38 28.91
C MET A 155 -16.06 0.69 29.37
#